data_AF-A0A072UV64-F1
#
_entry.id   AF-A0A072UV64-F1
#
_cell.length_a   1.000
_cell.length_b   1.000
_cell.length_c   1.000
_cell.angle_alpha   90.00
_cell.angle_beta   90.00
_cell.angle_gamma   90.00
#
_symmetry.space_group_name_H-M   'P 1'
#
loop_
_entity.id
_entity.type
_entity.pdbx_description
1 polymer ?
#
loop_
_entity_poly.entity_id
_entity_poly.type
_entity_poly.pdbx_seq_one_letter_code
_entity_poly.pdbx_strand_id
1 'polypeptide(L)'
;MAKLSDPENSPVPKYMQAAELGQECKELIPTLPLEKGWITSHFHQYQGFWLTTRILQESTCKVVYLCRDPKDTFVSLWHFTNNLRAQSRGTLPLQEAFENFCRGVSSFGPFWEHVLVYWKKSLERPEKVMFLKYEEMKMKPNFYLKELAEFLECPFSKEEEFKGVVDDILNLCSFEKLSNLEVNKIGKGFLNMENKAFFRLGNIGDWKNHLTTEMVEQINTIAEEKFVKHGLCF
;
A
#
# COMPACT_ATOMS: atom_id res chain seq x y z
N MET A 1 35.60 22.42 -17.27
CA MET A 1 35.68 21.75 -15.95
C MET A 1 34.56 22.29 -15.07
N ALA A 2 33.39 21.64 -15.09
CA ALA A 2 32.28 21.99 -14.22
C ALA A 2 32.42 21.21 -12.92
N LYS A 3 32.40 21.93 -11.78
CA LYS A 3 32.48 21.34 -10.44
C LYS A 3 31.23 20.52 -10.17
N LEU A 4 31.41 19.25 -9.80
CA LEU A 4 30.39 18.40 -9.21
C LEU A 4 29.94 19.05 -7.89
N SER A 5 28.64 19.34 -7.77
CA SER A 5 28.02 19.78 -6.52
C SER A 5 27.88 18.61 -5.56
N ASP A 6 28.27 18.83 -4.30
CA ASP A 6 28.21 17.87 -3.19
C ASP A 6 26.84 17.20 -3.03
N PRO A 7 26.79 15.88 -2.73
CA PRO A 7 25.55 15.13 -2.53
C PRO A 7 24.86 15.36 -1.17
N GLU A 8 25.38 16.24 -0.31
CA GLU A 8 24.91 16.37 1.08
C GLU A 8 23.76 17.37 1.32
N ASN A 9 23.21 18.04 0.30
CA ASN A 9 22.27 19.14 0.53
C ASN A 9 20.86 18.97 -0.07
N SER A 10 20.27 17.77 0.09
CA SER A 10 18.81 17.60 -0.03
C SER A 10 18.24 17.32 1.37
N PRO A 11 17.42 18.22 1.95
CA PRO A 11 16.91 18.01 3.29
C PRO A 11 15.84 16.92 3.23
N VAL A 12 16.25 15.69 3.55
CA VAL A 12 15.33 14.60 3.87
C VAL A 12 14.33 15.14 4.92
N PRO A 13 13.02 15.13 4.63
CA PRO A 13 12.01 15.68 5.54
C PRO A 13 12.16 15.09 6.94
N LYS A 14 11.90 15.86 8.01
CA LYS A 14 12.08 15.39 9.40
C LYS A 14 11.38 14.06 9.70
N TYR A 15 10.24 13.77 9.07
CA TYR A 15 9.54 12.49 9.20
C TYR A 15 10.23 11.32 8.50
N MET A 16 11.29 11.55 7.72
CA MET A 16 12.14 10.55 7.09
C MET A 16 13.52 10.44 7.78
N GLN A 17 13.81 11.27 8.78
CA GLN A 17 14.99 11.14 9.61
C GLN A 17 14.77 9.96 10.58
N ALA A 18 15.77 9.10 10.73
CA ALA A 18 15.68 7.93 11.60
C ALA A 18 15.46 8.39 13.05
N ALA A 19 14.31 8.03 13.63
CA ALA A 19 14.08 8.20 15.06
C ALA A 19 15.10 7.35 15.83
N GLU A 20 15.55 7.84 16.98
CA GLU A 20 16.51 7.11 17.81
C GLU A 20 15.91 5.75 18.24
N LEU A 21 16.66 4.71 17.89
CA LEU A 21 16.32 3.31 18.05
C LEU A 21 16.10 2.93 19.52
N GLY A 22 14.96 2.30 19.83
CA GLY A 22 14.78 1.60 21.10
C GLY A 22 15.83 0.48 21.29
N GLN A 23 16.36 0.33 22.50
CA GLN A 23 17.45 -0.62 22.83
C GLN A 23 17.11 -2.06 22.42
N GLU A 24 15.85 -2.47 22.60
CA GLU A 24 15.33 -3.81 22.27
C GLU A 24 15.38 -4.11 20.76
N CYS A 25 15.07 -3.12 19.91
CA CYS A 25 15.11 -3.27 18.46
C CYS A 25 16.54 -3.37 17.92
N LYS A 26 17.51 -2.72 18.57
CA LYS A 26 18.94 -2.82 18.19
C LYS A 26 19.48 -4.24 18.36
N GLU A 27 18.99 -4.98 19.35
CA GLU A 27 19.39 -6.35 19.63
C GLU A 27 18.61 -7.37 18.79
N LEU A 28 17.32 -7.11 18.55
CA LEU A 28 16.43 -7.99 17.80
C LEU A 28 16.73 -8.00 16.30
N ILE A 29 16.84 -6.84 15.66
CA ILE A 29 16.94 -6.73 14.18
C ILE A 29 18.08 -7.56 13.56
N PRO A 30 19.30 -7.60 14.12
CA PRO A 30 20.38 -8.43 13.60
C PRO A 30 20.10 -9.94 13.64
N THR A 31 19.16 -10.38 14.47
CA THR A 31 18.81 -11.81 14.62
C THR A 31 17.75 -12.29 13.63
N LEU A 32 17.07 -11.37 12.95
CA LEU A 32 15.95 -11.70 12.08
C LEU A 32 16.43 -12.08 10.67
N PRO A 33 15.77 -13.05 10.01
CA PRO A 33 16.04 -13.38 8.61
C PRO A 33 15.99 -12.15 7.70
N LEU A 34 16.90 -12.06 6.74
CA LEU A 34 17.15 -10.87 5.93
C LEU A 34 16.99 -11.17 4.43
N GLU A 35 16.24 -10.34 3.71
CA GLU A 35 16.15 -10.37 2.24
C GLU A 35 16.42 -9.00 1.62
N LYS A 36 17.00 -8.99 0.41
CA LYS A 36 17.24 -7.75 -0.35
C LYS A 36 15.97 -7.32 -1.08
N GLY A 37 15.54 -6.10 -0.80
CA GLY A 37 14.45 -5.45 -1.53
C GLY A 37 14.92 -4.72 -2.78
N TRP A 38 13.98 -4.47 -3.70
CA TRP A 38 14.24 -3.72 -4.94
C TRP A 38 14.23 -2.19 -4.72
N ILE A 39 13.54 -1.71 -3.70
CA ILE A 39 13.36 -0.29 -3.37
C ILE A 39 14.03 0.08 -2.05
N THR A 40 13.89 -0.78 -1.03
CA THR A 40 14.60 -0.66 0.25
C THR A 40 15.68 -1.73 0.32
N SER A 41 16.88 -1.36 0.79
CA SER A 41 18.06 -2.24 0.73
C SER A 41 17.87 -3.58 1.46
N HIS A 42 17.06 -3.62 2.52
CA HIS A 42 16.88 -4.79 3.37
C HIS A 42 15.46 -4.88 3.96
N PHE A 43 14.84 -6.06 3.86
CA PHE A 43 13.66 -6.48 4.60
C PHE A 43 14.06 -7.53 5.63
N HIS A 44 13.46 -7.48 6.81
CA HIS A 44 13.67 -8.43 7.89
C HIS A 44 12.36 -9.16 8.18
N GLN A 45 12.44 -10.46 8.43
CA GLN A 45 11.28 -11.26 8.78
C GLN A 45 11.03 -11.18 10.30
N TYR A 46 10.04 -10.39 10.72
CA TYR A 46 9.64 -10.28 12.12
C TYR A 46 8.20 -10.74 12.31
N GLN A 47 7.99 -11.68 13.25
CA GLN A 47 6.67 -12.24 13.56
C GLN A 47 5.89 -12.75 12.33
N GLY A 48 6.61 -13.17 11.29
CA GLY A 48 6.08 -13.67 10.01
C GLY A 48 5.85 -12.60 8.94
N PHE A 49 6.21 -11.34 9.18
CA PHE A 49 6.12 -10.25 8.20
C PHE A 49 7.49 -9.84 7.69
N TRP A 50 7.61 -9.61 6.39
CA TRP A 50 8.75 -8.93 5.81
C TRP A 50 8.57 -7.42 5.97
N LEU A 51 9.29 -6.86 6.92
CA LEU A 51 9.22 -5.45 7.30
C LEU A 51 10.55 -4.78 7.00
N THR A 52 10.51 -3.52 6.59
CA THR A 52 11.75 -2.75 6.48
C THR A 52 12.40 -2.62 7.85
N THR A 53 13.73 -2.53 7.89
CA THR A 53 14.47 -2.30 9.14
C THR A 53 13.85 -1.15 9.96
N ARG A 54 13.40 -0.09 9.28
CA ARG A 54 12.74 1.06 9.90
C ARG A 54 11.48 0.70 10.69
N ILE A 55 10.60 -0.15 10.14
CA ILE A 55 9.36 -0.55 10.82
C ILE A 55 9.66 -1.44 12.03
N LEU A 56 10.73 -2.24 11.95
CA LEU A 56 11.14 -3.09 13.06
C LEU A 56 11.76 -2.34 14.23
N GLN A 57 12.27 -1.14 13.98
CA GLN A 57 12.85 -0.30 15.02
C GLN A 57 11.80 0.20 16.03
N GLU A 58 10.52 -0.11 15.80
CA GLU A 58 9.35 0.36 16.55
C GLU A 58 8.50 -0.80 17.15
N SER A 59 9.10 -1.97 17.43
CA SER A 59 8.36 -3.24 17.58
C SER A 59 7.53 -3.46 18.86
N THR A 60 6.37 -2.78 18.96
CA THR A 60 5.10 -3.25 19.57
C THR A 60 3.88 -2.83 18.74
N CYS A 61 4.13 -2.36 17.51
CA CYS A 61 3.19 -1.59 16.70
C CYS A 61 1.98 -2.39 16.20
N LYS A 62 0.89 -1.65 15.98
CA LYS A 62 -0.28 -2.14 15.25
C LYS A 62 -0.06 -2.00 13.75
N VAL A 63 -0.59 -2.94 12.98
CA VAL A 63 -0.50 -2.99 11.53
C VAL A 63 -1.90 -2.82 10.94
N VAL A 64 -2.06 -1.88 10.03
CA VAL A 64 -3.26 -1.74 9.20
C VAL A 64 -2.89 -2.15 7.78
N TYR A 65 -3.45 -3.26 7.30
CA TYR A 65 -3.23 -3.76 5.96
C TYR A 65 -4.44 -3.48 5.08
N LEU A 66 -4.23 -2.80 3.96
CA LEU A 66 -5.27 -2.55 2.96
C LEU A 66 -5.09 -3.48 1.77
N CYS A 67 -6.10 -4.30 1.51
CA CYS A 67 -6.23 -5.11 0.31
C CYS A 67 -7.25 -4.50 -0.65
N ARG A 68 -7.17 -4.89 -1.91
CA ARG A 68 -8.11 -4.48 -2.96
C ARG A 68 -8.34 -5.66 -3.91
N ASP A 69 -9.46 -5.65 -4.64
CA ASP A 69 -9.72 -6.65 -5.68
C ASP A 69 -8.48 -6.78 -6.61
N PRO A 70 -7.97 -8.01 -6.86
CA PRO A 70 -6.76 -8.23 -7.63
C PRO A 70 -6.81 -7.66 -9.06
N LYS A 71 -8.00 -7.66 -9.70
CA LYS A 71 -8.19 -7.17 -11.07
C LYS A 71 -7.99 -5.66 -11.14
N ASP A 72 -8.63 -4.95 -10.22
CA ASP A 72 -8.49 -3.50 -10.08
C ASP A 72 -7.09 -3.09 -9.60
N THR A 73 -6.48 -3.91 -8.73
CA THR A 73 -5.10 -3.73 -8.28
C THR A 73 -4.14 -3.81 -9.44
N PHE A 74 -4.27 -4.83 -10.29
CA PHE A 74 -3.45 -4.99 -11.49
C PHE A 74 -3.58 -3.78 -12.42
N VAL A 75 -4.80 -3.36 -12.77
CA VAL A 75 -5.02 -2.20 -13.66
C VAL A 75 -4.42 -0.92 -13.07
N SER A 76 -4.60 -0.70 -11.77
CA SER A 76 -3.98 0.45 -11.09
C SER A 76 -2.45 0.39 -11.14
N LEU A 77 -1.85 -0.77 -10.89
CA LEU A 77 -0.40 -0.98 -10.93
C LEU A 77 0.17 -0.80 -12.34
N TRP A 78 -0.52 -1.30 -13.36
CA TRP A 78 -0.11 -1.17 -14.76
C TRP A 78 -0.07 0.31 -15.20
N HIS A 79 -1.12 1.07 -14.90
CA HIS A 79 -1.13 2.52 -15.17
C HIS A 79 -0.06 3.27 -14.39
N PHE A 80 0.08 2.96 -13.10
CA PHE A 80 1.09 3.61 -12.25
C PHE A 80 2.51 3.33 -12.78
N THR A 81 2.80 2.08 -13.12
CA THR A 81 4.10 1.68 -13.69
C THR A 81 4.36 2.42 -15.00
N ASN A 82 3.38 2.50 -15.90
CA ASN A 82 3.53 3.22 -17.16
C ASN A 82 3.73 4.73 -16.98
N ASN A 83 3.07 5.35 -15.99
CA ASN A 83 3.29 6.77 -15.66
C ASN A 83 4.72 7.04 -15.15
N LEU A 84 5.36 6.05 -14.52
CA LEU A 84 6.73 6.17 -14.02
C LEU A 84 7.80 5.73 -15.02
N ARG A 85 7.42 5.04 -16.11
CA ARG A 85 8.38 4.58 -17.11
C ARG A 85 8.99 5.76 -17.86
N ALA A 86 10.30 5.69 -18.06
CA ALA A 86 11.00 6.64 -18.93
C ALA A 86 10.43 6.55 -20.36
N GLN A 87 10.20 7.71 -20.99
CA GLN A 87 9.65 7.81 -22.34
C GLN A 87 10.45 6.98 -23.37
N SER A 88 11.77 6.88 -23.17
CA SER A 88 12.67 6.08 -24.02
C SER A 88 12.40 4.57 -23.99
N ARG A 89 11.72 4.05 -22.97
CA ARG A 89 11.39 2.61 -22.83
C ARG A 89 10.00 2.24 -23.36
N GLY A 90 9.25 3.22 -23.85
CA GLY A 90 7.86 3.05 -24.28
C GLY A 90 6.92 2.54 -23.18
N THR A 91 5.67 2.32 -23.56
CA THR A 91 4.61 1.78 -22.70
C THR A 91 4.78 0.28 -22.54
N LEU A 92 4.67 -0.23 -21.31
CA LEU A 92 4.57 -1.67 -21.04
C LEU A 92 3.21 -2.17 -21.57
N PRO A 93 3.20 -3.13 -22.51
CA PRO A 93 1.96 -3.71 -23.01
C PRO A 93 1.14 -4.35 -21.89
N LEU A 94 -0.19 -4.21 -21.95
CA LEU A 94 -1.10 -4.74 -20.93
C LEU A 94 -0.93 -6.26 -20.76
N GLN A 95 -0.87 -7.00 -21.86
CA GLN A 95 -0.73 -8.46 -21.86
C GLN A 95 0.56 -8.91 -21.15
N GLU A 96 1.69 -8.28 -21.48
CA GLU A 96 2.97 -8.59 -20.83
C GLU A 96 2.94 -8.27 -19.33
N ALA A 97 2.37 -7.12 -18.95
CA ALA A 97 2.21 -6.75 -17.55
C ALA A 97 1.32 -7.75 -16.79
N PHE A 98 0.24 -8.19 -17.43
CA PHE A 98 -0.73 -9.12 -16.86
C PHE A 98 -0.13 -10.51 -16.61
N GLU A 99 0.58 -11.05 -17.61
CA GLU A 99 1.28 -12.33 -17.48
C GLU A 99 2.33 -12.28 -16.38
N ASN A 100 3.06 -11.17 -16.27
CA ASN A 100 4.01 -10.94 -15.19
C ASN A 100 3.31 -10.89 -13.82
N PHE A 101 2.21 -10.15 -13.69
CA PHE A 101 1.42 -10.08 -12.46
C PHE A 101 0.89 -11.44 -12.02
N CYS A 102 0.31 -12.23 -12.94
CA CYS A 102 -0.21 -13.57 -12.65
C CYS A 102 0.91 -14.52 -12.18
N ARG A 103 2.11 -14.40 -12.75
CA ARG A 103 3.30 -15.17 -12.32
C ARG A 103 3.94 -14.66 -11.03
N GLY A 104 3.40 -13.59 -10.42
CA GLY A 104 3.97 -12.97 -9.23
C GLY A 104 5.19 -12.08 -9.48
N VAL A 105 5.50 -11.79 -10.75
CA VAL A 105 6.62 -10.94 -11.16
C VAL A 105 6.12 -9.50 -11.28
N SER A 106 6.01 -8.82 -10.13
CA SER A 106 5.64 -7.41 -10.06
C SER A 106 6.43 -6.71 -8.97
N SER A 107 6.43 -5.37 -8.95
CA SER A 107 6.94 -4.61 -7.81
C SER A 107 6.25 -5.09 -6.53
N PHE A 108 7.04 -5.49 -5.53
CA PHE A 108 6.59 -6.08 -4.26
C PHE A 108 5.75 -7.38 -4.40
N GLY A 109 5.78 -8.02 -5.57
CA GLY A 109 5.18 -9.32 -5.78
C GLY A 109 5.97 -10.45 -5.10
N PRO A 110 5.39 -11.64 -5.00
CA PRO A 110 4.06 -12.01 -5.52
C PRO A 110 2.88 -11.42 -4.73
N PHE A 111 1.90 -10.85 -5.43
CA PHE A 111 0.73 -10.20 -4.83
C PHE A 111 -0.10 -11.15 -3.96
N TRP A 112 -0.31 -12.38 -4.42
CA TRP A 112 -1.16 -13.37 -3.74
C TRP A 112 -0.59 -13.75 -2.38
N GLU A 113 0.68 -14.10 -2.33
CA GLU A 113 1.40 -14.45 -1.12
C GLU A 113 1.46 -13.25 -0.15
N HIS A 114 1.71 -12.04 -0.67
CA HIS A 114 1.70 -10.83 0.13
C HIS A 114 0.36 -10.63 0.85
N VAL A 115 -0.76 -10.66 0.12
CA VAL A 115 -2.10 -10.54 0.71
C VAL A 115 -2.39 -11.65 1.72
N LEU A 116 -2.05 -12.89 1.38
CA LEU A 116 -2.39 -14.05 2.19
C LEU A 116 -1.66 -14.07 3.54
N VAL A 117 -0.41 -13.59 3.59
CA VAL A 117 0.34 -13.44 4.84
C VAL A 117 -0.40 -12.52 5.81
N TYR A 118 -0.81 -11.33 5.35
CA TYR A 118 -1.52 -10.38 6.22
C TYR A 118 -2.93 -10.86 6.59
N TRP A 119 -3.63 -11.54 5.67
CA TRP A 119 -4.92 -12.15 5.98
C TRP A 119 -4.83 -13.18 7.11
N LYS A 120 -3.88 -14.12 7.02
CA LYS A 120 -3.69 -15.12 8.08
C LYS A 120 -3.31 -14.47 9.40
N LYS A 121 -2.45 -13.44 9.35
CA LYS A 121 -2.03 -12.73 10.55
C LYS A 121 -3.14 -11.90 11.19
N SER A 122 -4.06 -11.33 10.42
CA SER A 122 -5.25 -10.69 11.00
C SER A 122 -6.18 -11.67 11.72
N LEU A 123 -6.23 -12.93 11.27
CA LEU A 123 -6.99 -13.96 11.96
C LEU A 123 -6.28 -14.45 13.23
N GLU A 124 -4.95 -14.57 13.18
CA GLU A 124 -4.13 -14.98 14.32
C GLU A 124 -4.04 -13.92 15.42
N ARG A 125 -4.03 -12.63 15.04
CA ARG A 125 -3.74 -11.48 15.93
C ARG A 125 -4.60 -10.27 15.61
N PRO A 126 -5.94 -10.38 15.73
CA PRO A 126 -6.87 -9.32 15.36
C PRO A 126 -6.66 -8.02 16.15
N GLU A 127 -6.07 -8.07 17.35
CA GLU A 127 -5.73 -6.91 18.18
C GLU A 127 -4.48 -6.15 17.70
N LYS A 128 -3.66 -6.77 16.84
CA LYS A 128 -2.42 -6.19 16.30
C LYS A 128 -2.47 -5.97 14.79
N VAL A 129 -3.35 -6.66 14.06
CA VAL A 129 -3.39 -6.61 12.59
C VAL A 129 -4.82 -6.41 12.12
N MET A 130 -5.13 -5.20 11.66
CA MET A 130 -6.40 -4.88 11.02
C MET A 130 -6.29 -5.10 9.51
N PHE A 131 -7.11 -5.99 8.96
CA PHE A 131 -7.18 -6.23 7.52
C PHE A 131 -8.41 -5.52 6.94
N LEU A 132 -8.19 -4.58 6.03
CA LEU A 132 -9.22 -3.80 5.36
C LEU A 132 -9.30 -4.17 3.88
N LYS A 133 -10.50 -4.14 3.32
CA LYS A 133 -10.70 -4.19 1.87
C LYS A 133 -11.11 -2.81 1.34
N TYR A 134 -10.47 -2.39 0.26
CA TYR A 134 -10.69 -1.10 -0.39
C TYR A 134 -12.16 -0.91 -0.78
N GLU A 135 -12.78 -1.96 -1.32
CA GLU A 135 -14.17 -1.97 -1.76
C GLU A 135 -15.12 -1.73 -0.58
N GLU A 136 -14.91 -2.43 0.53
CA GLU A 136 -15.73 -2.29 1.73
C GLU A 136 -15.56 -0.91 2.38
N MET A 137 -14.32 -0.41 2.46
CA MET A 137 -14.02 0.94 2.94
C MET A 137 -14.69 2.00 2.08
N LYS A 138 -14.71 1.83 0.75
CA LYS A 138 -15.40 2.74 -0.18
C LYS A 138 -16.93 2.68 -0.04
N MET A 139 -17.50 1.51 0.23
CA MET A 139 -18.94 1.33 0.40
C MET A 139 -19.45 1.87 1.75
N LYS A 140 -18.65 1.72 2.82
CA LYS A 140 -19.03 2.10 4.18
C LYS A 140 -17.94 2.93 4.87
N PRO A 141 -17.56 4.10 4.32
CA PRO A 141 -16.40 4.86 4.78
C PRO A 141 -16.50 5.31 6.24
N ASN A 142 -17.69 5.75 6.69
CA ASN A 142 -17.91 6.19 8.07
C ASN A 142 -17.70 5.03 9.07
N PHE A 143 -18.23 3.85 8.77
CA PHE A 143 -18.04 2.65 9.60
C PHE A 143 -16.56 2.28 9.71
N TYR A 144 -15.87 2.09 8.58
CA TYR A 144 -14.46 1.67 8.61
C TYR A 144 -13.52 2.73 9.18
N LEU A 145 -13.84 4.02 9.07
CA LEU A 145 -13.08 5.08 9.74
C LEU A 145 -13.20 4.98 11.27
N LYS A 146 -14.39 4.69 11.79
CA LYS A 146 -14.60 4.46 13.24
C LYS A 146 -13.91 3.18 13.71
N GLU A 147 -14.03 2.08 12.97
CA GLU A 147 -13.32 0.83 13.28
C GLU A 147 -11.79 1.02 13.28
N LEU A 148 -11.26 1.82 12.34
CA LEU A 148 -9.84 2.16 12.30
C LEU A 148 -9.44 3.01 13.52
N ALA A 149 -10.25 3.99 13.92
CA ALA A 149 -10.01 4.82 15.08
C ALA A 149 -10.00 4.00 16.39
N GLU A 150 -10.97 3.09 16.55
CA GLU A 150 -11.00 2.12 17.64
C GLU A 150 -9.75 1.22 17.64
N PHE A 151 -9.40 0.67 16.47
CA PHE A 151 -8.21 -0.16 16.32
C PHE A 151 -6.93 0.62 16.65
N LEU A 152 -6.85 1.92 16.36
CA LEU A 152 -5.70 2.76 16.70
C LEU A 152 -5.73 3.30 18.14
N GLU A 153 -6.67 2.87 18.97
CA GLU A 153 -6.86 3.36 20.35
C GLU A 153 -7.13 4.87 20.44
N CYS A 154 -7.74 5.43 19.40
CA CYS A 154 -8.18 6.83 19.33
C CYS A 154 -9.67 6.93 18.96
N PRO A 155 -10.58 6.26 19.69
CA PRO A 155 -12.00 6.23 19.34
C PRO A 155 -12.61 7.62 19.36
N PHE A 156 -13.56 7.86 18.46
CA PHE A 156 -14.32 9.12 18.45
C PHE A 156 -15.22 9.18 19.69
N SER A 157 -15.22 10.33 20.34
CA SER A 157 -16.21 10.63 21.37
C SER A 157 -17.58 10.92 20.75
N LYS A 158 -18.66 10.73 21.53
CA LYS A 158 -20.02 11.10 21.11
C LYS A 158 -20.14 12.56 20.70
N GLU A 159 -19.35 13.44 21.31
CA GLU A 159 -19.34 14.86 20.99
C GLU A 159 -18.66 15.14 19.65
N GLU A 160 -17.54 14.47 19.34
CA GLU A 160 -16.89 14.57 18.03
C GLU A 160 -17.77 14.03 16.90
N GLU A 161 -18.45 12.91 17.14
CA GLU A 161 -19.43 12.37 16.20
C GLU A 161 -20.60 13.34 15.98
N PHE A 162 -21.16 13.90 17.07
CA PHE A 162 -22.24 14.89 16.98
C PHE A 162 -21.80 16.17 16.25
N LYS A 163 -20.54 16.58 16.42
CA LYS A 163 -19.95 17.74 15.72
C LYS A 163 -19.57 17.47 14.26
N GLY A 164 -19.72 16.23 13.77
CA GLY A 164 -19.42 15.88 12.38
C GLY A 164 -17.93 15.67 12.08
N VAL A 165 -17.07 15.48 13.10
CA VAL A 165 -15.61 15.32 12.91
C VAL A 165 -15.29 14.13 11.99
N VAL A 166 -16.09 13.05 12.07
CA VAL A 166 -15.94 11.88 11.20
C VAL A 166 -16.15 12.27 9.74
N ASP A 167 -17.19 13.05 9.44
CA ASP A 167 -17.51 13.49 8.08
C ASP A 167 -16.47 14.50 7.56
N ASP A 168 -15.95 15.37 8.43
CA ASP A 168 -14.85 16.27 8.09
C ASP A 168 -13.58 15.51 7.69
N ILE A 169 -13.19 14.47 8.43
CA ILE A 169 -12.04 13.62 8.08
C ILE A 169 -12.29 12.91 6.75
N LEU A 170 -13.48 12.34 6.53
CA LEU A 170 -13.83 11.70 5.27
C LEU A 170 -13.74 12.67 4.09
N ASN A 171 -14.19 13.91 4.27
CA ASN A 171 -14.10 14.96 3.26
C ASN A 171 -12.64 15.36 2.98
N LEU A 172 -11.83 15.54 4.03
CA LEU A 172 -10.41 15.88 3.93
C LEU A 172 -9.61 14.80 3.20
N CYS A 173 -9.89 13.53 3.49
CA CYS A 173 -9.22 12.37 2.90
C CYS A 173 -9.88 11.88 1.60
N SER A 174 -10.94 12.56 1.12
CA SER A 174 -11.66 12.14 -0.08
C SER A 174 -10.77 12.21 -1.32
N PHE A 175 -11.02 11.31 -2.28
CA PHE A 175 -10.30 11.30 -3.55
C PHE A 175 -10.44 12.64 -4.28
N GLU A 176 -11.63 13.22 -4.31
CA GLU A 176 -11.89 14.50 -4.97
C GLU A 176 -11.07 15.62 -4.32
N LYS A 177 -11.07 15.72 -2.99
CA LYS A 177 -10.29 16.75 -2.28
C LYS A 177 -8.80 16.57 -2.52
N LEU A 178 -8.26 15.37 -2.26
CA LEU A 178 -6.82 15.09 -2.34
C LEU A 178 -6.29 15.22 -3.77
N SER A 179 -6.98 14.68 -4.77
CA SER A 179 -6.56 14.79 -6.18
C SER A 179 -6.57 16.23 -6.70
N ASN A 180 -7.36 17.11 -6.08
CA ASN A 180 -7.48 18.50 -6.50
C ASN A 180 -6.50 19.47 -5.81
N LEU A 181 -5.79 19.04 -4.77
CA LEU A 181 -4.76 19.85 -4.10
C LEU A 181 -3.61 20.18 -5.07
N GLU A 182 -3.14 21.42 -5.04
CA GLU A 182 -2.05 21.89 -5.91
C GLU A 182 -0.79 21.03 -5.75
N VAL A 183 -0.43 20.68 -4.51
CA VAL A 183 0.71 19.80 -4.22
C VAL A 183 0.59 18.43 -4.89
N ASN A 184 -0.63 17.93 -5.13
CA ASN A 184 -0.86 16.65 -5.79
C ASN A 184 -1.00 16.78 -7.32
N LYS A 185 -1.27 17.97 -7.84
CA LYS A 185 -1.35 18.23 -9.30
C LYS A 185 0.01 18.52 -9.92
N ILE A 186 0.84 19.32 -9.25
CA ILE A 186 2.11 19.82 -9.81
C ILE A 186 3.33 19.46 -8.95
N GLY A 187 3.12 19.02 -7.71
CA GLY A 187 4.22 18.69 -6.81
C GLY A 187 4.95 17.41 -7.20
N LYS A 188 6.18 17.29 -6.70
CA LYS A 188 6.98 16.07 -6.77
C LYS A 188 7.30 15.63 -5.35
N GLY A 189 7.18 14.33 -5.12
CA GLY A 189 7.33 13.72 -3.80
C GLY A 189 8.47 12.72 -3.76
N PHE A 190 8.18 11.59 -3.13
CA PHE A 190 9.11 10.47 -2.97
C PHE A 190 9.80 10.09 -4.29
N LEU A 191 11.12 9.90 -4.26
CA LEU A 191 11.96 9.57 -5.42
C LEU A 191 11.78 10.52 -6.62
N ASN A 192 11.45 11.80 -6.38
CA ASN A 192 11.22 12.82 -7.42
C ASN A 192 10.07 12.46 -8.40
N MET A 193 9.15 11.59 -7.97
CA MET A 193 7.98 11.23 -8.75
C MET A 193 6.92 12.33 -8.70
N GLU A 194 6.24 12.58 -9.82
CA GLU A 194 5.13 13.52 -9.86
C GLU A 194 3.94 13.01 -9.03
N ASN A 195 3.46 13.83 -8.10
CA ASN A 195 2.40 13.41 -7.17
C ASN A 195 1.08 13.08 -7.89
N LYS A 196 0.86 13.65 -9.09
CA LYS A 196 -0.33 13.37 -9.90
C LYS A 196 -0.41 11.91 -10.33
N ALA A 197 0.71 11.19 -10.37
CA ALA A 197 0.74 9.78 -10.73
C ALA A 197 -0.01 8.89 -9.71
N PHE A 198 -0.17 9.35 -8.47
CA PHE A 198 -0.88 8.62 -7.41
C PHE A 198 -2.41 8.76 -7.47
N PHE A 199 -2.95 9.69 -8.28
CA PHE A 199 -4.38 9.94 -8.39
C PHE A 199 -4.85 9.67 -9.83
N ARG A 200 -5.60 8.57 -10.03
CA ARG A 200 -6.11 8.17 -11.34
C ARG A 200 -7.63 8.31 -11.45
N LEU A 201 -8.37 7.32 -10.97
CA LEU A 201 -9.85 7.33 -10.98
C LEU A 201 -10.48 7.17 -9.59
N GLY A 202 -9.83 6.43 -8.69
CA GLY A 202 -10.34 6.22 -7.32
C GLY A 202 -11.71 5.51 -7.28
N ASN A 203 -12.06 4.73 -8.29
CA ASN A 203 -13.31 3.96 -8.41
C ASN A 203 -13.07 2.45 -8.22
N ILE A 204 -14.16 1.70 -8.05
CA ILE A 204 -14.17 0.23 -8.02
C ILE A 204 -14.65 -0.29 -9.37
N GLY A 205 -14.06 -1.37 -9.87
CA GLY A 205 -14.51 -2.10 -11.05
C GLY A 205 -14.03 -1.52 -12.38
N ASP A 206 -13.00 -0.68 -12.36
CA ASP A 206 -12.42 -0.11 -13.57
C ASP A 206 -11.73 -1.17 -14.43
N TRP A 207 -11.36 -2.31 -13.84
CA TRP A 207 -10.86 -3.47 -14.58
C TRP A 207 -11.73 -3.89 -15.77
N LYS A 208 -13.04 -3.64 -15.71
CA LYS A 208 -13.99 -3.93 -16.81
C LYS A 208 -13.69 -3.17 -18.10
N ASN A 209 -13.02 -2.03 -18.00
CA ASN A 209 -12.64 -1.19 -19.16
C ASN A 209 -11.31 -1.64 -19.80
N HIS A 210 -10.59 -2.58 -19.18
CA HIS A 210 -9.21 -2.90 -19.55
C HIS A 210 -8.98 -4.39 -19.79
N LEU A 211 -9.59 -5.27 -18.98
CA LEU A 211 -9.31 -6.70 -19.01
C LEU A 211 -10.31 -7.44 -19.91
N THR A 212 -9.81 -8.42 -20.66
CA THR A 212 -10.67 -9.34 -21.41
C THR A 212 -11.31 -10.37 -20.47
N THR A 213 -12.32 -11.09 -20.95
CA THR A 213 -12.96 -12.17 -20.19
C THR A 213 -11.96 -13.23 -19.77
N GLU A 214 -11.03 -13.62 -20.65
CA GLU A 214 -10.01 -14.64 -20.38
C GLU A 214 -9.05 -14.20 -19.26
N MET A 215 -8.65 -12.92 -19.27
CA MET A 215 -7.80 -12.34 -18.22
C MET A 215 -8.52 -12.34 -16.86
N VAL A 216 -9.82 -12.03 -16.86
CA VAL A 216 -10.65 -12.03 -15.65
C VAL A 216 -10.78 -13.45 -15.09
N GLU A 217 -11.08 -14.44 -15.94
CA GLU A 217 -11.18 -15.85 -15.56
C GLU A 217 -9.87 -16.38 -14.97
N GLN A 218 -8.73 -16.02 -15.58
CA GLN A 218 -7.42 -16.42 -15.07
C GLN A 218 -7.14 -15.84 -13.68
N ILE A 219 -7.43 -14.54 -13.45
CA ILE A 219 -7.29 -13.94 -12.11
C ILE A 219 -8.23 -14.62 -11.10
N ASN A 220 -9.48 -14.87 -11.48
CA ASN A 220 -10.45 -15.50 -10.58
C ASN A 220 -10.00 -16.91 -10.19
N THR A 221 -9.50 -17.70 -11.15
CA THR A 221 -8.95 -19.04 -10.89
C THR A 221 -7.80 -18.99 -9.89
N ILE A 222 -6.83 -18.08 -10.09
CA ILE A 222 -5.70 -17.92 -9.15
C ILE A 222 -6.21 -17.47 -7.77
N ALA A 223 -7.15 -16.53 -7.71
CA ALA A 223 -7.72 -16.04 -6.46
C ALA A 223 -8.48 -17.14 -5.70
N GLU A 224 -9.23 -18.00 -6.40
CA GLU A 224 -9.89 -19.16 -5.80
C GLU A 224 -8.87 -20.13 -5.19
N GLU A 225 -7.83 -20.49 -5.94
CA GLU A 225 -6.78 -21.40 -5.48
C GLU A 225 -5.95 -20.84 -4.31
N LYS A 226 -5.73 -19.52 -4.28
CA LYS A 226 -4.85 -18.86 -3.31
C LYS A 226 -5.59 -18.33 -2.08
N PHE A 227 -6.81 -17.83 -2.22
CA PHE A 227 -7.53 -17.10 -1.17
C PHE A 227 -8.74 -17.83 -0.62
N VAL A 228 -9.60 -18.39 -1.48
CA VAL A 228 -10.90 -18.93 -1.04
C VAL A 228 -10.72 -20.10 -0.07
N LYS A 229 -9.73 -20.96 -0.28
CA LYS A 229 -9.36 -22.03 0.66
C LYS A 229 -8.96 -21.56 2.06
N HIS A 230 -8.64 -20.27 2.21
CA HIS A 230 -8.29 -19.61 3.47
C HIS A 230 -9.38 -18.66 3.97
N GLY A 231 -10.57 -18.68 3.36
CA GLY A 231 -11.71 -17.86 3.76
C GLY A 231 -11.64 -16.39 3.31
N LEU A 232 -10.73 -16.04 2.38
CA LEU A 232 -10.64 -14.70 1.81
C LEU A 232 -11.33 -14.65 0.44
N CYS A 233 -12.28 -13.74 0.29
CA CYS A 233 -13.01 -13.47 -0.96
C CYS A 233 -13.14 -11.96 -1.23
N PHE A 234 -13.34 -11.62 -2.51
CA PHE A 234 -13.51 -10.26 -3.04
C PHE A 234 -14.81 -10.18 -3.84
#